data_AF-A0AA40FTF4-F1
#
_entry.id   AF-A0AA40FTF4-F1
#
_cell.length_a   1.000
_cell.length_b   1.000
_cell.length_c   1.000
_cell.angle_alpha   90.00
_cell.angle_beta   90.00
_cell.angle_gamma   90.00
#
_symmetry.space_group_name_H-M   'P 1'
#
loop_
_entity.id
_entity.type
_entity.pdbx_description
1 polymer ?
#
loop_
_entity_poly.entity_id
_entity_poly.type
_entity_poly.pdbx_seq_one_letter_code
_entity_poly.pdbx_strand_id
1 'polypeptide(L)'
;MMERRRILSERMMEIPNRIMLSEVKEVHKSQDLAEMIARVLKMGLEGLVLKDIRSKYEPGKRHWLKVKKDYLCDGAMADSADLVVLGAWYGTGNKGLYSVYHSAMDVF
;
A
#
# COMPACT_ATOMS: atom_id res chain seq x y z
N MET A 1 -11.98 -9.34 13.20
CA MET A 1 -11.07 -9.80 12.13
C MET A 1 -10.53 -11.21 12.39
N MET A 2 -10.12 -11.54 13.63
CA MET A 2 -9.69 -12.90 14.05
C MET A 2 -10.60 -14.02 13.55
N GLU A 3 -11.90 -13.98 13.89
CA GLU A 3 -12.82 -15.08 13.57
C GLU A 3 -12.93 -15.36 12.07
N ARG A 4 -12.98 -14.30 11.25
CA ARG A 4 -13.01 -14.44 9.79
C ARG A 4 -11.73 -15.03 9.25
N ARG A 5 -10.58 -14.66 9.82
CA ARG A 5 -9.28 -15.22 9.42
C ARG A 5 -9.18 -16.69 9.84
N ARG A 6 -9.67 -17.04 11.03
CA ARG A 6 -9.73 -18.42 11.52
C ARG A 6 -10.56 -19.30 10.57
N ILE A 7 -11.79 -18.88 10.24
CA ILE A 7 -12.65 -19.61 9.30
C ILE A 7 -11.98 -19.75 7.92
N LEU A 8 -11.30 -18.69 7.45
CA LEU A 8 -10.56 -18.75 6.19
C LEU A 8 -9.43 -19.79 6.26
N SER A 9 -8.60 -19.75 7.30
CA SER A 9 -7.49 -20.70 7.47
C SER A 9 -7.97 -22.14 7.65
N GLU A 10 -9.09 -22.37 8.33
CA GLU A 10 -9.64 -23.72 8.56
C GLU A 10 -10.27 -24.32 7.29
N ARG A 11 -10.83 -23.50 6.41
CA ARG A 11 -11.55 -23.97 5.21
C ARG A 11 -10.75 -23.90 3.91
N MET A 12 -9.66 -23.14 3.90
CA MET A 12 -8.85 -22.89 2.71
C MET A 12 -7.62 -23.78 2.71
N MET A 13 -7.43 -24.54 1.62
CA MET A 13 -6.21 -25.29 1.39
C MET A 13 -5.24 -24.42 0.59
N GLU A 14 -4.05 -24.19 1.14
CA GLU A 14 -3.01 -23.44 0.43
C GLU A 14 -2.43 -24.29 -0.70
N ILE A 15 -2.44 -23.73 -1.91
CA ILE A 15 -1.81 -24.31 -3.09
C ILE A 15 -0.59 -23.45 -3.40
N PRO A 16 0.64 -23.97 -3.21
CA PRO A 16 1.87 -23.22 -3.46
C PRO A 16 1.84 -22.53 -4.83
N ASN A 17 2.22 -21.25 -4.86
CA ASN A 17 2.27 -20.42 -6.08
C ASN A 17 0.94 -20.19 -6.80
N ARG A 18 -0.21 -20.55 -6.20
CA ARG A 18 -1.54 -20.24 -6.75
C ARG A 18 -2.44 -19.55 -5.74
N ILE A 19 -2.60 -20.18 -4.58
CA ILE A 19 -3.55 -19.78 -3.56
C ILE A 19 -2.82 -19.85 -2.22
N MET A 20 -2.44 -18.70 -1.67
CA MET A 20 -1.70 -18.62 -0.42
C MET A 20 -2.32 -17.57 0.49
N LEU A 21 -2.30 -17.82 1.79
CA LEU A 21 -2.70 -16.84 2.78
C LEU A 21 -1.56 -15.85 3.01
N SER A 22 -1.91 -14.57 3.07
CA SER A 22 -0.91 -13.55 3.41
C SER A 22 -0.43 -13.73 4.85
N GLU A 23 0.88 -13.59 5.08
CA GLU A 23 1.47 -13.60 6.42
C GLU A 23 0.80 -12.52 7.30
N VAL A 24 0.46 -12.88 8.54
CA VAL A 24 -0.12 -11.97 9.53
C VAL A 24 0.67 -12.12 10.81
N LYS A 25 1.01 -10.98 11.41
CA LYS A 25 1.68 -10.94 12.70
C LYS A 25 1.02 -9.86 13.55
N GLU A 26 0.65 -10.24 14.76
CA GLU A 26 0.06 -9.33 15.73
C GLU A 26 1.16 -8.43 16.31
N VAL A 27 0.86 -7.14 16.35
CA VAL A 27 1.79 -6.11 16.80
C VAL A 27 1.08 -5.25 17.83
N HIS A 28 1.68 -5.14 19.02
CA HIS A 28 1.13 -4.35 20.12
C HIS A 28 1.97 -3.12 20.47
N LYS A 29 3.20 -3.04 19.96
CA LYS A 29 4.14 -1.93 20.19
C LYS A 29 4.49 -1.24 18.88
N SER A 30 4.67 0.08 18.94
CA SER A 30 5.10 0.90 17.79
C SER A 30 6.50 0.52 17.28
N GLN A 31 7.39 0.10 18.17
CA GLN A 31 8.76 -0.32 17.82
C GLN A 31 8.76 -1.58 16.93
N ASP A 32 7.99 -2.60 17.33
CA ASP A 32 7.82 -3.84 16.55
C ASP A 32 7.21 -3.57 15.17
N LEU A 33 6.34 -2.55 15.06
CA LEU A 33 5.78 -2.12 13.77
C LEU A 33 6.87 -1.52 12.87
N ALA A 34 7.72 -0.64 13.39
CA ALA A 34 8.82 -0.05 12.64
C ALA A 34 9.81 -1.10 12.14
N GLU A 35 10.15 -2.09 12.97
CA GLU A 35 10.99 -3.22 12.58
C GLU A 35 10.35 -4.06 11.47
N MET A 36 9.04 -4.31 11.57
CA MET A 36 8.30 -5.04 10.53
C MET A 36 8.29 -4.28 9.20
N ILE A 37 8.06 -2.96 9.23
CA ILE A 37 8.14 -2.11 8.06
C ILE A 37 9.52 -2.21 7.42
N ALA A 38 10.59 -2.03 8.20
CA ALA A 38 11.97 -2.12 7.70
C ALA A 38 12.26 -3.48 7.06
N ARG A 39 11.77 -4.58 7.66
CA ARG A 39 11.90 -5.93 7.11
C ARG A 39 11.17 -6.08 5.77
N VAL A 40 9.93 -5.59 5.68
CA VAL A 40 9.09 -5.66 4.46
C VAL A 40 9.72 -4.88 3.31
N LEU A 41 10.24 -3.69 3.60
CA LEU A 41 10.97 -2.88 2.64
C LEU A 41 12.27 -3.56 2.18
N LYS A 42 13.01 -4.20 3.11
CA LYS A 42 14.21 -4.97 2.77
C LYS A 42 13.92 -6.19 1.89
N MET A 43 12.73 -6.78 2.01
CA MET A 43 12.26 -7.86 1.13
C MET A 43 11.75 -7.37 -0.24
N GLY A 44 11.79 -6.06 -0.52
CA GLY A 44 11.32 -5.47 -1.77
C GLY A 44 9.80 -5.42 -1.91
N LEU A 45 9.06 -5.55 -0.79
CA LEU A 45 7.61 -5.43 -0.78
C LEU A 45 7.20 -3.95 -0.63
N GLU A 46 6.04 -3.60 -1.21
CA GLU A 46 5.55 -2.21 -1.27
C GLU A 46 5.21 -1.61 0.11
N GLY A 47 4.76 -2.45 1.05
CA GLY A 47 4.39 -2.00 2.39
C GLY A 47 3.51 -2.97 3.16
N LEU A 48 2.85 -2.45 4.19
CA LEU A 48 2.04 -3.20 5.15
C LEU A 48 0.60 -2.71 5.17
N VAL A 49 -0.32 -3.62 5.48
CA VAL A 49 -1.72 -3.28 5.74
C VAL A 49 -2.02 -3.53 7.21
N LEU A 50 -2.31 -2.46 7.95
CA LEU A 50 -2.70 -2.53 9.35
C LEU A 50 -4.21 -2.68 9.44
N LYS A 51 -4.63 -3.72 10.16
CA LYS A 51 -6.03 -4.02 10.44
C LYS A 51 -6.19 -4.19 11.94
N ASP A 52 -7.19 -3.55 12.52
CA ASP A 52 -7.56 -3.83 13.90
C ASP A 52 -8.16 -5.23 13.99
N ILE A 53 -7.68 -5.99 14.97
CA ILE A 53 -8.04 -7.37 15.24
C ILE A 53 -9.53 -7.49 15.60
N ARG A 54 -10.09 -6.48 16.26
CA ARG A 54 -11.50 -6.41 16.67
C ARG A 54 -12.41 -5.77 15.62
N SER A 55 -11.85 -5.20 14.54
CA SER A 55 -12.64 -4.57 13.49
C SER A 55 -13.61 -5.56 12.81
N LYS A 56 -14.84 -5.10 12.63
CA LYS A 56 -15.84 -5.71 11.75
C LYS A 56 -15.66 -5.15 10.34
N TYR A 57 -15.99 -5.95 9.34
CA TYR A 57 -16.01 -5.46 7.97
C TYR A 57 -17.37 -4.87 7.68
N GLU A 58 -17.35 -3.59 7.29
CA GLU A 58 -18.52 -2.86 6.88
C GLU A 58 -18.33 -2.42 5.43
N PRO A 59 -19.20 -2.86 4.50
CA PRO A 59 -19.12 -2.39 3.12
C PRO A 59 -19.29 -0.88 3.06
N GLY A 60 -18.43 -0.20 2.30
CA GLY A 60 -18.42 1.26 2.16
C GLY A 60 -17.57 2.02 3.20
N LYS A 61 -17.05 1.35 4.24
CA LYS A 61 -16.13 1.95 5.22
C LYS A 61 -14.75 1.32 5.17
N ARG A 62 -13.71 2.15 5.27
CA ARG A 62 -12.30 1.71 5.24
C ARG A 62 -11.72 1.63 6.65
N HIS A 63 -11.76 0.42 7.23
CA HIS A 63 -11.24 0.11 8.57
C HIS A 63 -9.78 -0.37 8.59
N TRP A 64 -9.01 -0.09 7.53
CA TRP A 64 -7.61 -0.50 7.44
C TRP A 64 -6.73 0.65 6.98
N LEU A 65 -5.51 0.69 7.53
CA LEU A 65 -4.47 1.62 7.15
C LEU A 65 -3.50 0.92 6.19
N LYS A 66 -3.08 1.61 5.12
CA LYS A 66 -1.97 1.15 4.28
C LYS A 66 -0.75 1.98 4.65
N VAL A 67 0.33 1.31 5.02
CA VAL A 67 1.63 1.94 5.25
C VAL A 67 2.51 1.56 4.08
N LYS A 68 3.00 2.56 3.33
CA LYS A 68 3.93 2.37 2.21
C LYS A 68 5.20 3.16 2.47
N LYS A 69 6.28 2.80 1.77
CA LYS A 69 7.57 3.50 1.82
C LYS A 69 7.41 5.02 1.57
N ASP A 70 6.61 5.41 0.58
CA ASP A 70 6.40 6.81 0.19
C ASP A 70 5.78 7.69 1.29
N TYR A 71 5.09 7.09 2.26
CA TYR A 71 4.51 7.85 3.38
C TYR A 71 5.52 8.13 4.51
N LEU A 72 6.65 7.43 4.56
CA LEU A 72 7.61 7.50 5.67
C LEU A 72 8.65 8.61 5.48
N CYS A 73 8.85 9.07 4.25
CA CYS A 73 9.78 10.15 3.90
C CYS A 73 9.04 11.45 3.58
N ASP A 74 8.07 11.87 4.42
CA ASP A 74 7.30 13.12 4.23
C ASP A 74 6.66 13.28 2.83
N GLY A 75 6.31 12.17 2.17
CA GLY A 75 5.76 12.20 0.82
C GLY A 75 6.79 12.43 -0.29
N ALA A 76 8.09 12.41 0.01
CA ALA A 76 9.13 12.30 -1.00
C ALA A 76 8.97 10.93 -1.69
N MET A 77 8.72 10.96 -3.01
CA MET A 77 8.67 9.74 -3.83
C MET A 77 9.90 8.91 -3.53
N ALA A 78 9.71 7.62 -3.26
CA ALA A 78 10.81 6.71 -2.95
C ALA A 78 11.87 6.66 -4.07
N ASP A 79 11.46 6.99 -5.30
CA ASP A 79 12.31 7.26 -6.45
C ASP A 79 11.95 8.66 -7.00
N SER A 80 12.87 9.62 -6.86
CA SER A 80 12.77 10.90 -7.56
C SER A 80 13.16 10.66 -9.01
N ALA A 81 12.23 10.89 -9.94
CA ALA A 81 12.49 10.75 -11.37
C ALA A 81 12.60 12.14 -12.01
N ASP A 82 13.72 12.40 -12.69
CA ASP A 82 13.87 13.56 -13.55
C ASP A 82 13.06 13.33 -14.83
N LEU A 83 11.97 14.08 -14.97
CA LEU A 83 11.01 13.94 -16.07
C LEU A 83 10.84 15.28 -16.78
N VAL A 84 10.88 15.27 -18.11
CA VAL A 84 10.57 16.44 -18.93
C VAL A 84 9.09 16.41 -19.30
N VAL A 85 8.38 17.50 -19.01
CA VAL A 85 6.97 17.65 -19.38
C VAL A 85 6.88 17.93 -20.89
N LEU A 86 6.30 17.00 -21.65
CA LEU A 86 6.13 17.12 -23.11
C LEU A 86 4.78 17.70 -23.53
N GLY A 87 3.79 17.68 -22.63
CA GLY A 87 2.47 18.23 -22.92
C GLY A 87 1.55 18.21 -21.71
N ALA A 88 0.54 19.07 -21.71
CA ALA A 88 -0.46 19.15 -20.66
C ALA A 88 -1.87 19.15 -21.26
N TRP A 89 -2.77 18.38 -20.66
CA TRP A 89 -4.18 18.34 -21.04
C TRP A 89 -4.98 19.35 -20.24
N TYR A 90 -5.91 20.00 -20.92
CA TYR A 90 -6.81 20.96 -20.28
C TYR A 90 -7.79 20.24 -19.36
N GLY A 91 -7.87 20.68 -18.11
CA GLY A 91 -8.74 20.07 -17.12
C GLY A 91 -10.20 20.52 -17.26
N THR A 92 -11.15 19.59 -17.15
CA THR A 92 -12.58 19.93 -17.09
C THR A 92 -13.07 19.86 -15.64
N GLY A 93 -13.61 20.97 -15.12
CA GLY A 93 -14.22 21.07 -13.78
C GLY A 93 -13.45 21.97 -12.80
N ASN A 94 -13.50 21.65 -11.50
CA ASN A 94 -12.97 22.49 -10.40
C ASN A 94 -11.44 22.43 -10.21
N LYS A 95 -10.70 22.01 -11.25
CA LYS A 95 -9.24 21.79 -11.23
C LYS A 95 -8.54 22.52 -12.37
N GLY A 96 -8.62 23.86 -12.37
CA GLY A 96 -7.75 24.76 -13.14
C GLY A 96 -7.64 24.51 -14.65
N LEU A 97 -6.73 25.25 -15.31
CA LEU A 97 -6.52 25.17 -16.76
C LEU A 97 -5.82 23.86 -17.19
N TYR A 98 -4.86 23.32 -16.43
CA TYR A 98 -4.11 22.10 -16.80
C TYR A 98 -4.12 21.10 -15.66
N SER A 99 -4.60 19.88 -15.91
CA SER A 99 -4.86 18.89 -14.85
C SER A 99 -4.09 17.58 -14.99
N VAL A 100 -3.61 17.26 -16.20
CA VAL A 100 -2.86 16.03 -16.48
C VAL A 100 -1.65 16.38 -17.33
N TYR A 101 -0.46 15.96 -16.89
CA TYR A 101 0.81 16.20 -17.57
C TYR A 101 1.32 14.88 -18.17
N HIS A 102 1.80 14.94 -19.41
CA HIS A 102 2.51 13.85 -20.06
C HIS A 102 4.00 14.12 -19.91
N SER A 103 4.69 13.23 -19.21
CA SER A 103 6.13 13.28 -18.99
C SER A 103 6.84 12.19 -19.79
N ALA A 104 7.96 12.52 -20.40
CA ALA A 104 8.93 11.55 -20.89
C ALA A 104 10.16 11.56 -19.99
N MET A 105 10.77 10.39 -19.85
CA MET A 105 12.03 10.20 -19.14
C MET A 105 13.10 10.11 -20.23
N ASP A 106 13.99 11.10 -20.29
CA ASP A 106 15.15 11.05 -21.18
C ASP A 106 16.15 10.03 -20.60
N VAL A 107 16.39 8.96 -21.34
CA VAL A 107 17.42 7.96 -21.02
C VAL A 107 18.64 8.30 -21.87
N PHE A 108 19.57 9.07 -21.30
CA PHE A 108 20.93 9.18 -21.83
C PHE A 108 21.85 8.18 -21.12
#